data_AF-A0A957CJA1-F1
#
_entry.id   AF-A0A957CJA1-F1
#
_cell.length_a   1.000
_cell.length_b   1.000
_cell.length_c   1.000
_cell.angle_alpha   90.00
_cell.angle_beta   90.00
_cell.angle_gamma   90.00
#
_symmetry.space_group_name_H-M   'P 1'
#
loop_
_entity.id
_entity.type
_entity.pdbx_description
1 polymer ?
#
loop_
_entity_poly.entity_id
_entity_poly.type
_entity_poly.pdbx_seq_one_letter_code
_entity_poly.pdbx_strand_id
1 'polypeptide(L)'
;PKMRIEEAAARRQAHIDSGRETIVGLNKYRPEKETPLDILEVDNTAVRHAQIQRLQQLRANRDANAVAQALHALTAAAETGSGNLLELSVNAARARASLGEISDALEKVYGRHTAVVRAISGVYRSEFGAMGDVETVRRMADEFEQQEGRRPRIMVAKMGQDGHDRGAKVIATAFADLGFDVDIGPLFQTPEEVARQA
;
A
#
# COMPACT_ATOMS: atom_id res chain seq x y z
N PRO A 1 1.22 -16.98 -5.38
CA PRO A 1 1.58 -16.05 -6.48
C PRO A 1 2.38 -14.81 -6.02
N LYS A 2 1.85 -14.01 -5.08
CA LYS A 2 2.48 -12.77 -4.60
C LYS A 2 3.95 -12.93 -4.17
N MET A 3 4.25 -13.92 -3.32
CA MET A 3 5.62 -14.16 -2.83
C MET A 3 6.65 -14.37 -3.95
N ARG A 4 6.32 -15.13 -5.01
CA ARG A 4 7.23 -15.34 -6.16
C ARG A 4 7.52 -14.05 -6.93
N ILE A 5 6.58 -13.10 -6.93
CA ILE A 5 6.77 -11.78 -7.54
C ILE A 5 7.64 -10.90 -6.64
N GLU A 6 7.44 -10.98 -5.32
CA GLU A 6 8.28 -10.29 -4.33
C GLU A 6 9.73 -10.80 -4.38
N GLU A 7 9.94 -12.12 -4.53
CA GLU A 7 11.27 -12.73 -4.72
C GLU A 7 11.96 -12.17 -5.96
N ALA A 8 11.24 -12.13 -7.10
CA ALA A 8 11.76 -11.56 -8.33
C ALA A 8 12.09 -10.07 -8.18
N ALA A 9 11.27 -9.31 -7.44
CA ALA A 9 11.52 -7.91 -7.15
C ALA A 9 12.76 -7.69 -6.26
N ALA A 10 12.95 -8.52 -5.23
CA ALA A 10 14.11 -8.48 -4.36
C ALA A 10 15.40 -8.84 -5.10
N ARG A 11 15.37 -9.90 -5.93
CA ARG A 11 16.49 -10.26 -6.81
C ARG A 11 16.86 -9.11 -7.75
N ARG A 12 15.86 -8.54 -8.43
CA ARG A 12 16.09 -7.43 -9.35
C ARG A 12 16.67 -6.21 -8.63
N GLN A 13 16.16 -5.88 -7.45
CA GLN A 13 16.70 -4.78 -6.67
C GLN A 13 18.18 -5.02 -6.32
N ALA A 14 18.52 -6.22 -5.84
CA ALA A 14 19.91 -6.58 -5.55
C ALA A 14 20.82 -6.48 -6.78
N HIS A 15 20.34 -6.82 -7.99
CA HIS A 15 21.11 -6.65 -9.22
C HIS A 15 21.32 -5.18 -9.60
N ILE A 16 20.31 -4.34 -9.42
CA ILE A 16 20.42 -2.90 -9.66
C ILE A 16 21.41 -2.28 -8.68
N ASP A 17 21.27 -2.59 -7.39
CA ASP A 17 22.06 -1.97 -6.32
C ASP A 17 23.53 -2.45 -6.34
N SER A 18 23.78 -3.71 -6.72
CA SER A 18 25.14 -4.23 -6.93
C SER A 18 25.78 -3.77 -8.25
N GLY A 19 25.04 -3.05 -9.11
CA GLY A 19 25.51 -2.62 -10.43
C GLY A 19 25.55 -3.73 -11.50
N ARG A 20 25.09 -4.95 -11.18
CA ARG A 20 24.98 -6.07 -12.13
C ARG A 20 23.95 -5.77 -13.22
N GLU A 21 22.82 -5.15 -12.86
CA GLU A 21 21.86 -4.56 -13.80
C GLU A 21 22.15 -3.07 -13.94
N THR A 22 22.53 -2.62 -15.14
CA THR A 22 22.82 -1.20 -15.39
C THR A 22 21.54 -0.43 -15.74
N ILE A 23 21.31 0.68 -15.03
CA ILE A 23 20.30 1.68 -15.34
C ILE A 23 21.03 3.01 -15.60
N VAL A 24 21.07 3.41 -16.88
CA VAL A 24 21.72 4.64 -17.34
C VAL A 24 21.08 5.86 -16.67
N GLY A 25 21.92 6.74 -16.11
CA GLY A 25 21.48 7.91 -15.37
C GLY A 25 21.15 7.64 -13.89
N LEU A 26 21.01 6.37 -13.48
CA LEU A 26 20.69 6.00 -12.09
C LEU A 26 21.85 5.34 -11.35
N ASN A 27 22.45 4.25 -11.84
CA ASN A 27 23.59 3.59 -11.17
C ASN A 27 24.86 3.62 -12.01
N LYS A 28 24.76 3.99 -13.29
CA LYS A 28 25.90 4.20 -14.19
C LYS A 28 25.63 5.39 -15.10
N TYR A 29 26.69 6.12 -15.45
CA TYR A 29 26.62 7.31 -16.30
C TYR A 29 25.66 8.38 -15.74
N ARG A 30 25.78 8.65 -14.43
CA ARG A 30 24.98 9.69 -13.76
C ARG A 30 25.37 11.07 -14.29
N PRO A 31 24.42 11.95 -14.64
CA PRO A 31 24.73 13.33 -15.00
C PRO A 31 25.28 14.08 -13.77
N GLU A 32 26.18 15.03 -14.00
CA GLU A 32 26.72 15.88 -12.91
C GLU A 32 25.66 16.79 -12.29
N LYS A 33 24.61 17.14 -13.05
CA LYS A 33 23.50 17.98 -12.63
C LYS A 33 22.19 17.41 -13.14
N GLU A 34 21.19 17.34 -12.26
CA GLU A 34 19.83 17.01 -12.65
C GLU A 34 19.11 18.24 -13.21
N THR A 35 18.29 18.02 -14.24
CA THR A 35 17.45 19.08 -14.79
C THR A 35 16.18 19.21 -13.94
N PRO A 36 15.81 20.41 -13.48
CA PRO A 36 14.55 20.61 -12.77
C PRO A 36 13.38 20.12 -13.62
N LEU A 37 12.51 19.31 -13.02
CA LEU A 37 11.28 18.83 -13.64
C LEU A 37 10.11 19.66 -13.10
N ASP A 38 9.23 20.09 -14.00
CA ASP A 38 7.95 20.66 -13.62
C ASP A 38 7.00 19.51 -13.28
N ILE A 39 6.52 19.47 -12.04
CA ILE A 39 5.67 18.40 -11.52
C ILE A 39 4.28 18.98 -11.31
N LEU A 40 3.28 18.34 -11.90
CA LEU A 40 1.90 18.70 -11.66
C LEU A 40 1.52 18.35 -10.22
N GLU A 41 1.30 19.39 -9.40
CA GLU A 41 0.77 19.25 -8.05
C GLU A 41 -0.76 19.37 -8.05
N VAL A 42 -1.42 18.45 -7.36
CA VAL A 42 -2.88 18.47 -7.19
C VAL A 42 -3.22 19.09 -5.84
N ASP A 43 -3.96 20.19 -5.84
CA ASP A 43 -4.51 20.77 -4.61
C ASP A 43 -5.64 19.90 -4.05
N ASN A 44 -5.25 18.98 -3.18
CA ASN A 44 -6.17 18.07 -2.51
C ASN A 44 -7.14 18.79 -1.56
N THR A 45 -6.80 19.98 -1.06
CA THR A 45 -7.69 20.75 -0.18
C THR A 45 -8.89 21.27 -0.98
N ALA A 46 -8.60 21.91 -2.13
CA ALA A 46 -9.64 22.41 -3.03
C ALA A 46 -10.53 21.27 -3.56
N VAL A 47 -9.93 20.18 -4.02
CA VAL A 47 -10.66 19.00 -4.51
C VAL A 47 -11.55 18.43 -3.41
N ARG A 48 -11.02 18.23 -2.20
CA ARG A 48 -11.78 17.68 -1.07
C ARG A 48 -13.00 18.55 -0.74
N HIS A 49 -12.82 19.86 -0.63
CA HIS A 49 -13.92 20.78 -0.32
C HIS A 49 -15.01 20.74 -1.41
N ALA A 50 -14.62 20.75 -2.68
CA ALA A 50 -15.56 20.67 -3.79
C ALA A 50 -16.36 19.35 -3.78
N GLN A 51 -15.71 18.21 -3.48
CA GLN A 51 -16.40 16.92 -3.41
C GLN A 51 -17.36 16.83 -2.22
N ILE A 52 -16.98 17.36 -1.05
CA ILE A 52 -17.85 17.42 0.13
C ILE A 52 -19.11 18.24 -0.19
N GLN A 53 -18.97 19.41 -0.81
CA GLN A 53 -20.11 20.25 -1.20
C GLN A 53 -21.04 19.53 -2.18
N ARG A 54 -20.49 18.84 -3.19
CA ARG A 54 -21.28 18.04 -4.13
C ARG A 54 -22.05 16.92 -3.43
N LEU A 55 -21.43 16.22 -2.48
CA LEU A 55 -22.08 15.17 -1.70
C LEU A 55 -23.21 15.73 -0.81
N GLN A 56 -23.01 16.90 -0.21
CA GLN A 56 -24.06 17.58 0.56
C GLN A 56 -25.26 17.93 -0.32
N GLN A 57 -25.02 18.54 -1.48
CA GLN A 57 -26.07 18.86 -2.45
C GLN A 57 -26.79 17.61 -2.98
N LEU A 58 -26.04 16.56 -3.31
CA LEU A 58 -26.57 15.27 -3.75
C LEU A 58 -27.53 14.70 -2.71
N ARG A 59 -27.13 14.69 -1.43
CA ARG A 59 -27.93 14.17 -0.32
C ARG A 59 -29.15 15.01 -0.01
N ALA A 60 -29.06 16.34 -0.16
CA ALA A 60 -30.18 17.25 0.07
C ALA A 60 -31.29 17.13 -1.00
N ASN A 61 -30.91 16.83 -2.24
CA ASN A 61 -31.83 16.90 -3.40
C ASN A 61 -32.37 15.53 -3.86
N ARG A 62 -31.91 14.43 -3.26
CA ARG A 62 -32.33 13.07 -3.66
C ARG A 62 -33.57 12.60 -2.90
N ASP A 63 -34.29 11.66 -3.49
CA ASP A 63 -35.31 10.90 -2.77
C ASP A 63 -34.63 9.88 -1.84
N ALA A 64 -34.67 10.18 -0.53
CA ALA A 64 -34.05 9.33 0.48
C ALA A 64 -34.69 7.94 0.58
N ASN A 65 -36.00 7.82 0.33
CA ASN A 65 -36.71 6.55 0.38
C ASN A 65 -36.33 5.67 -0.81
N ALA A 66 -36.27 6.24 -2.01
CA ALA A 66 -35.83 5.52 -3.20
C ALA A 66 -34.39 5.00 -3.07
N VAL A 67 -33.48 5.80 -2.49
CA VAL A 67 -32.11 5.36 -2.18
C VAL A 67 -32.11 4.21 -1.19
N ALA A 68 -32.84 4.34 -0.07
CA ALA A 68 -32.88 3.30 0.95
C ALA A 68 -33.41 1.97 0.41
N GLN A 69 -34.46 2.01 -0.42
CA GLN A 69 -35.01 0.82 -1.08
C GLN A 69 -34.00 0.17 -2.03
N ALA A 70 -33.32 0.98 -2.85
CA ALA A 70 -32.33 0.47 -3.79
C ALA A 70 -31.13 -0.17 -3.08
N LEU A 71 -30.63 0.45 -2.01
CA LEU A 71 -29.54 -0.10 -1.20
C LEU A 71 -29.96 -1.38 -0.46
N HIS A 72 -31.20 -1.43 0.04
CA HIS A 72 -31.74 -2.64 0.68
C HIS A 72 -31.86 -3.80 -0.31
N ALA A 73 -32.36 -3.55 -1.52
CA ALA A 73 -32.41 -4.56 -2.58
C ALA A 73 -31.02 -5.09 -2.92
N LEU A 74 -30.00 -4.22 -2.93
CA LEU A 74 -28.61 -4.60 -3.16
C LEU A 74 -28.06 -5.50 -2.04
N THR A 75 -28.30 -5.15 -0.77
CA THR A 75 -27.93 -6.00 0.38
C THR A 75 -28.65 -7.35 0.33
N ALA A 76 -29.96 -7.38 0.08
CA ALA A 76 -30.75 -8.61 0.02
C ALA A 76 -30.30 -9.54 -1.13
N ALA A 77 -29.94 -8.98 -2.30
CA ALA A 77 -29.36 -9.75 -3.39
C ALA A 77 -27.99 -10.33 -3.03
N ALA A 78 -27.18 -9.57 -2.29
CA ALA A 78 -25.89 -10.05 -1.79
C ALA A 78 -26.03 -11.19 -0.78
N GLU A 79 -27.04 -11.14 0.10
CA GLU A 79 -27.36 -12.20 1.08
C GLU A 79 -27.89 -13.48 0.42
N THR A 80 -28.79 -13.32 -0.55
CA THR A 80 -29.52 -14.46 -1.15
C THR A 80 -28.79 -15.07 -2.35
N GLY A 81 -27.88 -14.33 -2.97
CA GLY A 81 -27.25 -14.70 -4.25
C GLY A 81 -28.20 -14.64 -5.45
N SER A 82 -29.39 -14.05 -5.29
CA SER A 82 -30.40 -13.92 -6.34
C SER A 82 -30.38 -12.51 -6.94
N GLY A 83 -30.50 -12.44 -8.27
CA GLY A 83 -30.45 -11.19 -9.04
C GLY A 83 -29.05 -10.79 -9.48
N ASN A 84 -28.94 -9.63 -10.12
CA ASN A 84 -27.69 -9.11 -10.68
C ASN A 84 -27.22 -7.87 -9.89
N LEU A 85 -26.06 -7.98 -9.22
CA LEU A 85 -25.54 -6.89 -8.38
C LEU A 85 -25.18 -5.63 -9.19
N LEU A 86 -24.75 -5.78 -10.44
CA LEU A 86 -24.44 -4.63 -11.30
C LEU A 86 -25.72 -3.86 -11.67
N GLU A 87 -26.78 -4.58 -12.05
CA GLU A 87 -28.08 -3.99 -12.32
C GLU A 87 -28.63 -3.23 -11.11
N LEU A 88 -28.59 -3.84 -9.92
CA LEU A 88 -29.02 -3.21 -8.67
C LEU A 88 -28.15 -2.00 -8.30
N SER A 89 -26.84 -2.06 -8.56
CA SER A 89 -25.94 -0.92 -8.38
C SER A 89 -26.26 0.24 -9.32
N VAL A 90 -26.61 -0.05 -10.59
CA VAL A 90 -27.08 0.97 -11.54
C VAL A 90 -28.39 1.59 -11.06
N ASN A 91 -29.30 0.81 -10.49
CA ASN A 91 -30.55 1.32 -9.92
C ASN A 91 -30.29 2.22 -8.71
N ALA A 92 -29.37 1.84 -7.81
CA ALA A 92 -28.96 2.67 -6.68
C ALA A 92 -28.30 3.98 -7.14
N ALA A 93 -27.39 3.93 -8.13
CA ALA A 93 -26.77 5.12 -8.70
C ALA A 93 -27.79 6.05 -9.38
N ARG A 94 -28.80 5.49 -10.07
CA ARG A 94 -29.91 6.25 -10.65
C ARG A 94 -30.74 6.95 -9.58
N ALA A 95 -30.95 6.30 -8.44
CA ALA A 95 -31.59 6.87 -7.27
C ALA A 95 -30.72 7.91 -6.52
N ARG A 96 -29.49 8.19 -6.99
CA ARG A 96 -28.51 9.11 -6.35
C ARG A 96 -27.90 8.57 -5.05
N ALA A 97 -27.74 7.25 -4.94
CA ALA A 97 -26.79 6.67 -4.00
C ALA A 97 -25.35 7.03 -4.41
N SER A 98 -24.51 7.31 -3.42
CA SER A 98 -23.07 7.52 -3.61
C SER A 98 -22.33 6.19 -3.74
N LEU A 99 -21.11 6.23 -4.28
CA LEU A 99 -20.24 5.05 -4.37
C LEU A 99 -20.04 4.39 -3.00
N GLY A 100 -19.77 5.20 -1.96
CA GLY A 100 -19.60 4.70 -0.60
C GLY A 100 -20.84 3.95 -0.09
N GLU A 101 -22.04 4.50 -0.28
CA GLU A 101 -23.27 3.83 0.17
C GLU A 101 -23.53 2.49 -0.55
N ILE A 102 -23.21 2.42 -1.85
CA ILE A 102 -23.32 1.18 -2.64
C ILE A 102 -22.30 0.14 -2.14
N SER A 103 -21.05 0.55 -1.92
CA SER A 103 -20.00 -0.31 -1.36
C SER A 103 -20.36 -0.80 0.05
N ASP A 104 -20.83 0.09 0.93
CA ASP A 104 -21.21 -0.23 2.30
C ASP A 104 -22.42 -1.19 2.35
N ALA A 105 -23.36 -1.09 1.40
CA ALA A 105 -24.50 -2.00 1.32
C ALA A 105 -24.08 -3.45 1.01
N LEU A 106 -23.03 -3.65 0.21
CA LEU A 106 -22.43 -4.96 -0.07
C LEU A 106 -21.52 -5.42 1.08
N GLU A 107 -20.79 -4.49 1.69
CA GLU A 107 -19.90 -4.76 2.82
C GLU A 107 -20.64 -5.39 4.01
N LYS A 108 -21.91 -5.05 4.23
CA LYS A 108 -22.74 -5.69 5.27
C LYS A 108 -22.78 -7.22 5.18
N VAL A 109 -22.65 -7.77 3.98
CA VAL A 109 -22.71 -9.23 3.73
C VAL A 109 -21.31 -9.81 3.57
N TYR A 110 -20.44 -9.11 2.83
CA TYR A 110 -19.13 -9.67 2.43
C TYR A 110 -17.97 -9.25 3.34
N GLY A 111 -18.15 -8.22 4.16
CA GLY A 111 -17.10 -7.61 4.97
C GLY A 111 -15.98 -6.97 4.13
N ARG A 112 -14.86 -6.67 4.79
CA ARG A 112 -13.63 -6.17 4.14
C ARG A 112 -12.54 -7.22 4.17
N HIS A 113 -11.83 -7.38 3.07
CA HIS A 113 -10.67 -8.25 3.01
C HIS A 113 -9.49 -7.64 3.77
N THR A 114 -8.91 -8.42 4.68
CA THR A 114 -7.64 -8.10 5.33
C THR A 114 -6.56 -9.05 4.83
N ALA A 115 -5.52 -8.49 4.21
CA ALA A 115 -4.43 -9.28 3.68
C ALA A 115 -3.51 -9.78 4.81
N VAL A 116 -3.15 -11.06 4.77
CA VAL A 116 -2.11 -11.60 5.65
C VAL A 116 -0.74 -11.19 5.12
N VAL A 117 0.01 -10.44 5.93
CA VAL A 117 1.36 -10.01 5.60
C VAL A 117 2.30 -11.21 5.72
N ARG A 118 2.88 -11.62 4.58
CA ARG A 118 4.02 -12.54 4.52
C ARG A 118 5.26 -11.75 4.12
N ALA A 119 6.42 -12.20 4.60
CA ALA A 119 7.72 -11.66 4.25
C ALA A 119 8.58 -12.77 3.66
N ILE A 120 9.34 -12.44 2.63
CA ILE A 120 10.43 -13.26 2.14
C ILE A 120 11.71 -12.92 2.92
N SER A 121 12.71 -13.79 2.89
CA SER A 121 14.01 -13.58 3.53
C SER A 121 15.11 -14.29 2.76
N GLY A 122 16.33 -13.75 2.81
CA GLY A 122 17.56 -14.29 2.23
C GLY A 122 17.74 -14.03 0.73
N VAL A 123 16.70 -13.55 0.04
CA VAL A 123 16.72 -13.36 -1.42
C VAL A 123 17.59 -12.17 -1.80
N TYR A 124 17.47 -11.04 -1.10
CA TYR A 124 18.22 -9.84 -1.46
C TYR A 124 19.72 -10.07 -1.28
N ARG A 125 20.13 -10.61 -0.12
CA ARG A 125 21.54 -10.89 0.17
C ARG A 125 22.16 -11.89 -0.78
N SER A 126 21.48 -13.01 -1.03
CA SER A 126 22.03 -14.05 -1.92
C SER A 126 22.31 -13.52 -3.33
N GLU A 127 21.49 -12.60 -3.81
CA GLU A 127 21.60 -12.04 -5.16
C GLU A 127 22.59 -10.86 -5.25
N PHE A 128 22.81 -10.12 -4.15
CA PHE A 128 23.74 -8.99 -4.09
C PHE A 128 25.21 -9.44 -4.23
N GLY A 129 25.56 -10.59 -3.63
CA GLY A 129 26.90 -11.19 -3.69
C GLY A 129 27.77 -10.95 -2.44
N ALA A 130 28.92 -11.61 -2.37
CA ALA A 130 29.71 -11.79 -1.14
C ALA A 130 30.78 -10.71 -0.85
N MET A 131 30.95 -9.69 -1.70
CA MET A 131 31.97 -8.66 -1.49
C MET A 131 31.35 -7.26 -1.60
N GLY A 132 31.38 -6.48 -0.51
CA GLY A 132 30.96 -5.06 -0.51
C GLY A 132 30.21 -4.60 0.73
N ASP A 133 29.44 -3.52 0.56
CA ASP A 133 28.73 -2.75 1.60
C ASP A 133 27.81 -3.59 2.50
N VAL A 134 27.27 -4.71 1.99
CA VAL A 134 26.40 -5.63 2.75
C VAL A 134 27.06 -6.14 4.03
N GLU A 135 28.30 -6.61 3.95
CA GLU A 135 29.01 -7.12 5.14
C GLU A 135 29.43 -5.97 6.08
N THR A 136 29.61 -4.76 5.53
CA THR A 136 29.86 -3.55 6.35
C THR A 136 28.62 -3.20 7.17
N VAL A 137 27.44 -3.15 6.55
CA VAL A 137 26.19 -2.84 7.25
C VAL A 137 25.84 -3.92 8.27
N ARG A 138 26.06 -5.20 7.95
CA ARG A 138 25.87 -6.30 8.91
C ARG A 138 26.75 -6.14 10.13
N ARG A 139 28.04 -5.86 9.95
CA ARG A 139 28.96 -5.59 11.06
C ARG A 139 28.48 -4.41 11.91
N MET A 140 27.98 -3.34 11.29
CA MET A 140 27.40 -2.20 12.02
C MET A 140 26.16 -2.59 12.83
N ALA A 141 25.30 -3.46 12.29
CA ALA A 141 24.12 -3.98 13.01
C ALA A 141 24.54 -4.88 14.19
N ASP A 142 25.56 -5.72 14.02
CA ASP A 142 26.12 -6.56 15.08
C ASP A 142 26.80 -5.70 16.18
N GLU A 143 27.54 -4.66 15.80
CA GLU A 143 28.13 -3.68 16.73
C GLU A 143 27.04 -2.93 17.53
N PHE A 144 25.93 -2.56 16.88
CA PHE A 144 24.77 -1.96 17.56
C PHE A 144 24.17 -2.94 18.57
N GLU A 145 23.98 -4.21 18.19
CA GLU A 145 23.44 -5.24 19.09
C GLU A 145 24.32 -5.43 20.33
N GLN A 146 25.65 -5.41 20.17
CA GLN A 146 26.57 -5.49 21.29
C GLN A 146 26.49 -4.28 22.24
N GLN A 147 26.23 -3.08 21.71
CA GLN A 147 26.16 -1.84 22.50
C GLN A 147 24.81 -1.65 23.20
N GLU A 148 23.72 -1.95 22.49
CA GLU A 148 22.35 -1.64 22.94
C GLU A 148 21.62 -2.87 23.51
N GLY A 149 22.22 -4.06 23.42
CA GLY A 149 21.64 -5.32 23.91
C GLY A 149 20.46 -5.85 23.08
N ARG A 150 20.23 -5.27 21.90
CA ARG A 150 19.18 -5.65 20.94
C ARG A 150 19.55 -5.22 19.53
N ARG A 151 18.97 -5.87 18.53
CA ARG A 151 19.13 -5.46 17.13
C ARG A 151 18.51 -4.09 16.86
N PRO A 152 19.02 -3.37 15.83
CA PRO A 152 18.34 -2.19 15.34
C PRO A 152 16.97 -2.62 14.78
N ARG A 153 15.92 -1.92 15.21
CA ARG A 153 14.52 -2.26 14.89
C ARG A 153 13.88 -1.15 14.05
N ILE A 154 13.15 -1.53 13.01
CA ILE A 154 12.46 -0.59 12.11
C ILE A 154 11.05 -1.08 11.79
N MET A 155 10.09 -0.15 11.78
CA MET A 155 8.74 -0.39 11.26
C MET A 155 8.64 0.18 9.83
N VAL A 156 8.34 -0.69 8.86
CA VAL A 156 8.00 -0.29 7.50
C VAL A 156 6.48 -0.15 7.39
N ALA A 157 6.00 1.10 7.38
CA ALA A 157 4.57 1.41 7.46
C ALA A 157 3.98 1.91 6.12
N LYS A 158 2.68 1.67 5.94
CA LYS A 158 1.87 2.19 4.82
C LYS A 158 0.66 2.95 5.37
N MET A 159 0.64 4.25 5.16
CA MET A 159 -0.42 5.13 5.66
C MET A 159 -1.41 5.52 4.56
N GLY A 160 -2.66 5.71 4.94
CA GLY A 160 -3.73 6.08 4.01
C GLY A 160 -4.01 4.99 2.99
N GLN A 161 -4.72 5.31 1.91
CA GLN A 161 -5.20 4.32 0.94
C GLN A 161 -4.13 3.85 -0.08
N ASP A 162 -2.84 4.11 0.17
CA ASP A 162 -1.76 3.77 -0.75
C ASP A 162 -1.43 2.27 -0.71
N GLY A 163 -1.78 1.56 -1.79
CA GLY A 163 -1.52 0.14 -1.97
C GLY A 163 -0.14 -0.21 -2.57
N HIS A 164 0.72 0.76 -2.90
CA HIS A 164 2.04 0.47 -3.47
C HIS A 164 2.97 -0.13 -2.41
N ASP A 165 3.22 -1.45 -2.47
CA ASP A 165 3.99 -2.15 -1.46
C ASP A 165 5.31 -2.77 -1.97
N ARG A 166 5.60 -2.73 -3.27
CA ARG A 166 6.86 -3.27 -3.82
C ARG A 166 8.10 -2.74 -3.10
N GLY A 167 8.25 -1.42 -3.02
CA GLY A 167 9.40 -0.78 -2.37
C GLY A 167 9.47 -1.10 -0.88
N ALA A 168 8.33 -0.99 -0.19
CA ALA A 168 8.23 -1.33 1.24
C ALA A 168 8.66 -2.78 1.52
N LYS A 169 8.20 -3.73 0.69
CA LYS A 169 8.53 -5.16 0.84
C LYS A 169 10.00 -5.46 0.56
N VAL A 170 10.58 -4.82 -0.47
CA VAL A 170 12.00 -4.97 -0.79
C VAL A 170 12.88 -4.39 0.31
N ILE A 171 12.56 -3.20 0.84
CA ILE A 171 13.26 -2.62 1.99
C ILE A 171 13.16 -3.54 3.20
N ALA A 172 11.96 -4.05 3.50
CA ALA A 172 11.77 -4.91 4.65
C ALA A 172 12.61 -6.20 4.59
N THR A 173 12.62 -6.91 3.45
CA THR A 173 13.45 -8.12 3.31
C THR A 173 14.93 -7.79 3.27
N ALA A 174 15.34 -6.68 2.66
CA ALA A 174 16.75 -6.30 2.60
C ALA A 174 17.29 -5.96 4.00
N PHE A 175 16.55 -5.18 4.80
CA PHE A 175 16.95 -4.82 6.15
C PHE A 175 17.01 -6.04 7.08
N ALA A 176 16.04 -6.95 6.97
CA ALA A 176 16.08 -8.22 7.69
C ALA A 176 17.33 -9.04 7.32
N ASP A 177 17.68 -9.13 6.03
CA ASP A 177 18.89 -9.80 5.55
C ASP A 177 20.20 -9.14 6.05
N LEU A 178 20.13 -7.84 6.36
CA LEU A 178 21.24 -7.02 6.87
C LEU A 178 21.35 -6.99 8.40
N GLY A 179 20.45 -7.66 9.12
CA GLY A 179 20.55 -7.85 10.57
C GLY A 179 19.56 -7.06 11.42
N PHE A 180 18.64 -6.30 10.80
CA PHE A 180 17.60 -5.57 11.52
C PHE A 180 16.44 -6.48 11.96
N ASP A 181 15.79 -6.12 13.06
CA ASP A 181 14.44 -6.58 13.38
C ASP A 181 13.45 -5.68 12.63
N VAL A 182 12.63 -6.29 11.76
CA VAL A 182 11.75 -5.53 10.85
C VAL A 182 10.29 -5.87 11.10
N ASP A 183 9.50 -4.87 11.47
CA ASP A 183 8.05 -4.95 11.49
C ASP A 183 7.48 -4.41 10.18
N ILE A 184 6.55 -5.15 9.57
CA ILE A 184 5.83 -4.71 8.38
C ILE A 184 4.41 -4.35 8.81
N GLY A 185 4.09 -3.07 8.77
CA GLY A 185 2.73 -2.58 9.04
C GLY A 185 1.73 -3.12 8.01
N PRO A 186 0.47 -3.41 8.40
CA PRO A 186 -0.58 -3.69 7.43
C PRO A 186 -0.83 -2.50 6.50
N LEU A 187 -1.50 -2.75 5.38
CA LEU A 187 -1.95 -1.67 4.50
C LEU A 187 -3.07 -0.86 5.16
N PHE A 188 -3.21 0.39 4.71
CA PHE A 188 -4.35 1.26 5.01
C PHE A 188 -4.45 1.77 6.45
N GLN A 189 -3.32 1.81 7.17
CA GLN A 189 -3.28 2.37 8.51
C GLN A 189 -3.42 3.90 8.49
N THR A 190 -4.03 4.43 9.54
CA THR A 190 -3.95 5.85 9.90
C THR A 190 -2.60 6.16 10.55
N PRO A 191 -2.15 7.43 10.56
CA PRO A 191 -0.97 7.84 11.30
C PRO A 191 -1.01 7.43 12.78
N GLU A 192 -2.18 7.53 13.42
CA GLU A 192 -2.39 7.16 14.81
C GLU A 192 -2.26 5.65 15.05
N GLU A 193 -2.72 4.82 14.11
CA GLU A 193 -2.55 3.36 14.18
C GLU A 193 -1.09 2.95 13.99
N VAL A 194 -0.36 3.61 13.08
CA VAL A 194 1.09 3.39 12.93
C VAL A 194 1.83 3.76 14.20
N ALA A 195 1.54 4.93 14.77
CA ALA A 195 2.18 5.39 16.01
C ALA A 195 1.90 4.49 17.22
N ARG A 196 0.74 3.83 17.27
CA ARG A 196 0.40 2.87 18.34
C ARG A 196 1.13 1.53 18.19
N GLN A 197 1.46 1.14 16.97
CA GLN A 197 2.11 -0.13 16.67
C GLN A 197 3.64 -0.06 16.79
N ALA A 198 4.23 1.13 16.58
CA ALA A 198 5.65 1.41 16.73
C ALA A 198 6.09 1.50 18.20
#